data_AF-A0A957FYL2-F1
#
_entry.id   AF-A0A957FYL2-F1
#
_cell.length_a   1.000
_cell.length_b   1.000
_cell.length_c   1.000
_cell.angle_alpha   90.00
_cell.angle_beta   90.00
_cell.angle_gamma   90.00
#
_symmetry.space_group_name_H-M   'P 1'
#
loop_
_entity.id
_entity.type
_entity.pdbx_description
1 polymer ?
#
loop_
_entity_poly.entity_id
_entity_poly.type
_entity_poly.pdbx_seq_one_letter_code
_entity_poly.pdbx_strand_id
1 'polypeptide(L)'
;MGPSTSSENGLYFTTYPIQVGNKPLWLFSALLTPGVILYIELGRRFGFVVPIPFLLLFAAVVLASSISGRLASILAASLASAFIIYASSIDYGPQSLTGGVLQMALGIGLMFIVGYNLGYTRDQNRALTRFLRERSADLTNQVARSTAVLYRTNQELEREIESQQATAAILHEREQQLAAIVNSNIDLICRFTPDTRLVFVND
;
A
#
# COMPACT_ATOMS: atom_id res chain seq x y z
N MET A 1 -14.16 40.20 17.82
CA MET A 1 -15.18 39.96 16.78
C MET A 1 -14.51 39.15 15.69
N GLY A 2 -14.89 37.87 15.54
CA GLY A 2 -14.33 36.94 14.56
C GLY A 2 -14.88 37.17 13.14
N PRO A 3 -14.79 36.19 12.20
CA PRO A 3 -14.33 34.82 12.40
C PRO A 3 -13.42 34.24 11.29
N SER A 4 -12.84 33.08 11.62
CA SER A 4 -12.46 31.91 10.80
C SER A 4 -12.64 31.96 9.27
N THR A 5 -11.59 31.56 8.55
CA THR A 5 -11.69 30.66 7.39
C THR A 5 -10.58 29.60 7.46
N SER A 6 -10.82 28.63 8.34
CA SER A 6 -10.43 27.24 8.11
C SER A 6 -11.35 26.70 7.01
N SER A 7 -10.81 26.33 5.86
CA SER A 7 -11.53 25.50 4.88
C SER A 7 -10.53 24.91 3.88
N GLU A 8 -10.47 23.58 3.93
CA GLU A 8 -10.35 22.69 2.78
C GLU A 8 -9.04 22.71 1.99
N ASN A 9 -8.05 21.97 2.51
CA ASN A 9 -7.23 21.11 1.66
C ASN A 9 -7.00 19.77 2.38
N GLY A 10 -8.11 19.12 2.74
CA GLY A 10 -8.10 17.72 3.10
C GLY A 10 -7.80 16.92 1.83
N LEU A 11 -6.53 16.55 1.64
CA LEU A 11 -6.16 15.52 0.67
C LEU A 11 -6.88 14.23 1.07
N TYR A 12 -8.04 14.01 0.44
CA TYR A 12 -8.67 12.70 0.40
C TYR A 12 -7.74 11.76 -0.35
N PHE A 13 -6.82 11.13 0.37
CA PHE A 13 -6.22 9.88 -0.06
C PHE A 13 -7.33 8.84 -0.02
N THR A 14 -8.13 8.78 -1.08
CA THR A 14 -9.02 7.65 -1.35
C THR A 14 -8.15 6.43 -1.60
N THR A 15 -7.77 5.75 -0.53
CA THR A 15 -7.20 4.41 -0.56
C THR A 15 -8.30 3.47 -1.01
N TYR A 16 -8.43 3.27 -2.32
CA TYR A 16 -9.32 2.24 -2.88
C TYR A 16 -8.85 0.87 -2.36
N PRO A 17 -9.66 0.13 -1.58
CA PRO A 17 -9.34 -1.24 -1.27
C PRO A 17 -9.69 -2.08 -2.50
N ILE A 18 -8.70 -2.34 -3.37
CA ILE A 18 -8.86 -3.35 -4.41
C ILE A 18 -8.83 -4.73 -3.73
N GLN A 19 -10.02 -5.17 -3.33
CA GLN A 19 -10.34 -6.51 -2.86
C GLN A 19 -10.05 -7.53 -3.98
N VAL A 20 -8.81 -8.01 -4.08
CA VAL A 20 -8.47 -9.13 -4.98
C VAL A 20 -8.78 -10.45 -4.27
N GLY A 21 -10.05 -10.66 -3.94
CA GLY A 21 -10.58 -11.92 -3.42
C GLY A 21 -10.84 -12.91 -4.56
N ASN A 22 -9.84 -13.26 -5.37
CA ASN A 22 -10.05 -14.12 -6.54
C ASN A 22 -9.78 -15.59 -6.23
N LYS A 23 -10.69 -16.22 -5.48
CA LYS A 23 -10.78 -17.69 -5.40
C LYS A 23 -11.40 -18.36 -6.64
N PRO A 24 -12.31 -17.75 -7.44
CA PRO A 24 -12.86 -18.46 -8.61
C PRO A 24 -11.93 -18.46 -9.84
N LEU A 25 -11.01 -17.49 -9.97
CA LEU A 25 -10.21 -17.34 -11.19
C LEU A 25 -9.24 -18.51 -11.43
N TRP A 26 -8.75 -19.15 -10.36
CA TRP A 26 -7.88 -20.32 -10.43
C TRP A 26 -8.59 -21.51 -11.07
N LEU A 27 -9.85 -21.73 -10.67
CA LEU A 27 -10.70 -22.82 -11.20
C LEU A 27 -10.98 -22.63 -12.69
N PHE A 28 -11.32 -21.41 -13.12
CA PHE A 28 -11.56 -21.12 -14.55
C PHE A 28 -10.35 -21.42 -15.42
N SER A 29 -9.15 -21.08 -14.96
CA SER A 29 -7.93 -21.35 -15.72
C SER A 29 -7.57 -22.84 -15.78
N ALA A 30 -7.89 -23.62 -14.74
CA ALA A 30 -7.61 -25.05 -14.69
C ALA A 30 -8.53 -25.82 -15.64
N LEU A 31 -9.72 -25.27 -15.91
CA LEU A 31 -10.68 -25.76 -16.89
C LEU A 31 -10.31 -25.40 -18.34
N LEU A 32 -9.36 -24.49 -18.57
CA LEU A 32 -9.03 -23.98 -19.89
C LEU A 32 -8.33 -25.04 -20.76
N THR A 33 -7.32 -25.72 -20.22
CA THR A 33 -6.64 -26.84 -20.91
C THR A 33 -7.58 -28.00 -21.26
N PRO A 34 -8.36 -28.57 -20.32
CA PRO A 34 -9.32 -29.62 -20.66
C PRO A 34 -10.42 -29.14 -21.62
N GLY A 35 -10.85 -27.87 -21.52
CA GLY A 35 -11.79 -27.28 -22.47
C GLY A 35 -11.24 -27.22 -23.90
N VAL A 36 -9.98 -26.83 -24.06
CA VAL A 36 -9.28 -26.82 -25.36
C VAL A 36 -9.09 -28.24 -25.90
N ILE A 37 -8.74 -29.21 -25.04
CA ILE A 37 -8.66 -30.62 -25.42
C ILE A 37 -10.01 -31.13 -25.94
N LEU A 38 -11.09 -30.86 -25.20
CA LEU A 38 -12.45 -31.25 -25.59
C LEU A 38 -12.85 -30.62 -26.93
N TYR A 39 -12.53 -29.34 -27.14
CA TYR A 39 -12.78 -28.64 -28.39
C TYR A 39 -12.04 -29.28 -29.58
N ILE A 40 -10.74 -29.60 -29.40
CA ILE A 40 -9.94 -30.26 -30.44
C ILE A 40 -10.55 -31.63 -30.79
N GLU A 41 -10.92 -32.41 -29.78
CA GLU A 41 -11.47 -33.75 -29.95
C GLU A 41 -12.87 -33.73 -30.58
N LEU A 42 -13.73 -32.79 -30.20
CA LEU A 42 -15.03 -32.58 -30.85
C LEU A 42 -14.86 -32.16 -32.31
N GLY A 43 -13.99 -31.19 -32.58
CA GLY A 43 -13.70 -30.75 -33.95
C GLY A 43 -13.23 -31.91 -34.83
N ARG A 44 -12.33 -32.75 -34.30
CA ARG A 44 -11.87 -33.97 -34.96
C ARG A 44 -13.01 -34.94 -35.26
N ARG A 45 -13.90 -35.21 -34.29
CA ARG A 45 -15.02 -36.16 -34.44
C ARG A 45 -16.07 -35.70 -35.47
N PHE A 46 -16.28 -34.40 -35.59
CA PHE A 46 -17.21 -33.81 -36.55
C PHE A 46 -16.58 -33.54 -37.92
N GLY A 47 -15.31 -33.91 -38.14
CA GLY A 47 -14.62 -33.73 -39.42
C GLY A 47 -14.17 -32.29 -39.70
N PHE A 48 -14.17 -31.42 -38.69
CA PHE A 48 -13.61 -30.07 -38.81
C PHE A 48 -12.09 -30.12 -38.75
N VAL A 49 -11.44 -29.45 -39.70
CA VAL A 49 -9.99 -29.24 -39.66
C VAL A 49 -9.69 -28.21 -38.57
N VAL A 50 -9.24 -28.69 -37.41
CA VAL A 50 -8.85 -27.81 -36.32
C VAL A 50 -7.49 -27.19 -36.64
N PRO A 51 -7.36 -25.85 -36.67
CA PRO A 51 -6.10 -25.18 -36.97
C PRO A 51 -5.08 -25.47 -35.85
N ILE A 52 -3.96 -26.09 -36.22
CA ILE A 52 -2.75 -26.36 -35.42
C ILE A 52 -3.04 -26.64 -33.92
N PRO A 53 -3.51 -27.86 -33.58
CA PRO A 53 -3.91 -28.24 -32.22
C PRO A 53 -2.84 -27.98 -31.14
N PHE A 54 -1.57 -28.12 -31.51
CA PHE A 54 -0.44 -27.92 -30.60
C PHE A 54 -0.31 -26.46 -30.12
N LEU A 55 -0.49 -25.49 -31.01
CA LEU A 55 -0.39 -24.06 -30.64
C LEU A 55 -1.54 -23.66 -29.72
N LEU A 56 -2.73 -24.21 -29.94
CA LEU A 56 -3.88 -23.99 -29.07
C LEU A 56 -3.61 -24.55 -27.66
N LEU A 57 -3.06 -25.76 -27.55
CA LEU A 57 -2.64 -26.33 -26.27
C LEU A 57 -1.54 -25.52 -25.60
N PHE A 58 -0.55 -25.07 -26.36
CA PHE A 58 0.52 -24.22 -25.84
C PHE A 58 -0.05 -22.92 -25.26
N ALA A 59 -0.89 -22.23 -26.03
CA ALA A 59 -1.56 -21.01 -25.58
C ALA A 59 -2.43 -21.26 -24.34
N ALA A 60 -3.14 -22.39 -24.30
CA ALA A 60 -3.94 -22.80 -23.16
C ALA A 60 -3.09 -22.95 -21.89
N VAL A 61 -1.95 -23.64 -21.98
CA VAL A 61 -1.02 -23.82 -20.87
C VAL A 61 -0.46 -22.46 -20.43
N VAL A 62 -0.01 -21.61 -21.36
CA VAL A 62 0.53 -20.28 -21.03
C VAL A 62 -0.50 -19.40 -20.32
N LEU A 63 -1.74 -19.36 -20.83
CA LEU A 63 -2.84 -18.62 -20.20
C LEU A 63 -3.17 -19.17 -18.82
N ALA A 64 -3.22 -20.50 -18.67
CA ALA A 64 -3.44 -21.14 -17.39
C ALA A 64 -2.33 -20.78 -16.39
N SER A 65 -1.05 -20.86 -16.79
CA SER A 65 0.11 -20.51 -15.96
C SER A 65 0.11 -19.04 -15.54
N SER A 66 -0.27 -18.13 -16.44
CA SER A 66 -0.34 -16.68 -16.18
C SER A 66 -1.36 -16.33 -15.08
N ILE A 67 -2.48 -17.05 -15.06
CA ILE A 67 -3.58 -16.78 -14.13
C ILE A 67 -3.34 -17.48 -12.79
N SER A 68 -2.70 -18.65 -12.77
CA SER A 68 -2.93 -19.63 -11.70
C SER A 68 -1.72 -20.16 -10.94
N GLY A 69 -0.52 -19.64 -11.23
CA GLY A 69 0.69 -19.96 -10.47
C GLY A 69 1.24 -21.35 -10.78
N ARG A 70 2.20 -21.81 -9.96
CA ARG A 70 3.00 -23.02 -10.26
C ARG A 70 2.19 -24.30 -10.36
N LEU A 71 1.31 -24.57 -9.38
CA LEU A 71 0.60 -25.85 -9.29
C LEU A 71 -0.34 -26.07 -10.47
N ALA A 72 -1.13 -25.06 -10.86
CA ALA A 72 -1.99 -25.15 -12.03
C ALA A 72 -1.20 -25.30 -13.32
N SER A 73 -0.04 -24.65 -13.43
CA SER A 73 0.82 -24.81 -14.61
C SER A 73 1.32 -26.25 -14.76
N ILE A 74 1.71 -26.90 -13.66
CA ILE A 74 2.20 -28.28 -13.71
C ILE A 74 1.06 -29.22 -14.13
N LEU A 75 -0.14 -29.04 -13.58
CA LEU A 75 -1.33 -29.83 -13.95
C LEU A 75 -1.76 -29.58 -15.40
N ALA A 76 -1.70 -28.34 -15.87
CA ALA A 76 -2.02 -28.00 -17.25
C ALA A 76 -1.00 -28.60 -18.23
N ALA A 77 0.31 -28.50 -17.91
CA ALA A 77 1.37 -29.07 -18.73
C ALA A 77 1.34 -30.61 -18.75
N SER A 78 1.01 -31.26 -17.62
CA SER A 78 0.87 -32.71 -17.57
C SER A 78 -0.31 -33.20 -18.42
N LEU A 79 -1.46 -32.51 -18.33
CA LEU A 79 -2.64 -32.83 -19.12
C LEU A 79 -2.39 -32.60 -20.62
N ALA A 80 -1.74 -31.49 -20.98
CA ALA A 80 -1.36 -31.19 -22.36
C ALA A 80 -0.37 -32.23 -22.91
N SER A 81 0.61 -32.65 -22.11
CA SER A 81 1.58 -33.69 -22.47
C SER A 81 0.90 -35.04 -22.74
N ALA A 82 -0.02 -35.45 -21.86
CA ALA A 82 -0.80 -36.68 -22.06
C ALA A 82 -1.61 -36.63 -23.37
N PHE A 83 -2.21 -35.48 -23.69
CA PHE A 83 -2.92 -35.30 -24.94
C PHE A 83 -1.99 -35.34 -26.17
N ILE A 84 -0.80 -34.75 -26.09
CA ILE A 84 0.18 -34.80 -27.19
C ILE A 84 0.59 -36.25 -27.49
N ILE A 85 0.81 -37.07 -26.47
CA ILE A 85 1.12 -38.51 -26.61
C ILE A 85 -0.05 -39.27 -27.23
N TYR A 86 -1.28 -38.93 -26.82
CA TYR A 86 -2.48 -39.51 -27.43
C TYR A 86 -2.61 -39.11 -28.91
N ALA A 87 -2.43 -37.83 -29.23
CA ALA A 87 -2.54 -37.30 -30.58
C ALA A 87 -1.48 -37.86 -31.53
N SER A 88 -0.26 -38.12 -31.06
CA SER A 88 0.79 -38.76 -31.86
C SER A 88 0.47 -40.22 -32.19
N SER A 89 -0.25 -40.92 -31.31
CA SER A 89 -0.64 -42.32 -31.53
C SER A 89 -1.71 -42.48 -32.61
N ILE A 90 -2.40 -41.40 -32.98
CA ILE A 90 -3.45 -41.37 -34.02
C ILE A 90 -3.04 -40.54 -35.24
N ASP A 91 -1.73 -40.23 -35.37
CA ASP A 91 -1.14 -39.40 -36.43
C ASP A 91 -1.85 -38.04 -36.63
N TYR A 92 -2.43 -37.51 -35.56
CA TYR A 92 -3.23 -36.29 -35.61
C TYR A 92 -2.39 -35.06 -35.27
N GLY A 93 -2.10 -34.25 -36.27
CA GLY A 93 -1.40 -32.98 -36.11
C GLY A 93 -0.39 -32.68 -37.22
N PRO A 94 0.20 -31.48 -37.22
CA PRO A 94 1.21 -31.12 -38.20
C PRO A 94 2.51 -31.90 -37.96
N GLN A 95 3.05 -32.46 -39.05
CA GLN A 95 4.29 -33.24 -39.07
C GLN A 95 5.51 -32.50 -38.49
N SER A 96 5.47 -31.18 -38.37
CA SER A 96 6.53 -30.37 -37.77
C SER A 96 6.67 -30.54 -36.25
N LEU A 97 5.68 -31.14 -35.57
CA LEU A 97 5.78 -31.48 -34.15
C LEU A 97 5.36 -32.91 -33.80
N THR A 98 4.48 -33.53 -34.59
CA THR A 98 4.10 -34.95 -34.42
C THR A 98 4.91 -35.87 -35.33
N GLY A 99 5.79 -35.35 -36.20
CA GLY A 99 6.52 -36.13 -37.19
C GLY A 99 7.64 -37.01 -36.62
N GLY A 100 7.96 -36.89 -35.34
CA GLY A 100 8.91 -37.78 -34.68
C GLY A 100 8.95 -37.65 -33.15
N VAL A 101 9.41 -38.72 -32.50
CA VAL A 101 9.53 -38.83 -31.03
C VAL A 101 10.35 -37.67 -30.43
N LEU A 102 11.41 -37.25 -31.12
CA LEU A 102 12.27 -36.16 -30.67
C LEU A 102 11.55 -34.79 -30.67
N GLN A 103 10.78 -34.48 -31.72
CA GLN A 103 10.04 -33.22 -31.81
C GLN A 103 8.93 -33.16 -30.76
N MET A 104 8.25 -34.28 -30.53
CA MET A 104 7.24 -34.41 -29.47
C MET A 104 7.86 -34.14 -28.09
N ALA A 105 8.99 -34.78 -27.79
CA ALA A 105 9.70 -34.59 -26.53
C ALA A 105 10.14 -33.14 -26.32
N LEU A 106 10.64 -32.47 -27.37
CA LEU A 106 11.00 -31.06 -27.33
C LEU A 106 9.79 -30.15 -27.07
N GLY A 107 8.65 -30.41 -27.72
CA GLY A 107 7.42 -29.65 -27.51
C GLY A 107 6.89 -29.77 -26.09
N ILE A 108 6.88 -31.00 -25.54
CA ILE A 108 6.50 -31.27 -24.15
C ILE A 108 7.47 -30.55 -23.19
N GLY A 109 8.78 -30.69 -23.41
CA GLY A 109 9.80 -30.03 -22.60
C GLY A 109 9.63 -28.51 -22.57
N LEU A 110 9.36 -27.89 -23.72
CA LEU A 110 9.15 -26.46 -23.83
C LEU A 110 7.90 -26.00 -23.09
N MET A 111 6.78 -26.74 -23.16
CA MET A 111 5.57 -26.44 -22.37
C MET A 111 5.86 -26.48 -20.87
N PHE A 112 6.62 -27.46 -20.40
CA PHE A 112 7.00 -27.56 -18.98
C PHE A 112 7.91 -26.41 -18.55
N ILE A 113 8.95 -26.09 -19.33
CA ILE A 113 9.88 -25.01 -19.01
C ILE A 113 9.15 -23.67 -18.95
N VAL A 114 8.37 -23.34 -19.98
CA VAL A 114 7.62 -22.07 -20.06
C VAL A 114 6.58 -22.00 -18.95
N GLY A 115 5.79 -23.06 -18.77
CA GLY A 115 4.77 -23.10 -17.74
C GLY A 115 5.34 -22.95 -16.34
N TYR A 116 6.42 -23.69 -16.03
CA TYR A 116 7.08 -23.62 -14.73
C TYR A 116 7.64 -22.23 -14.44
N ASN A 117 8.38 -21.63 -15.37
CA ASN A 117 8.97 -20.30 -15.19
C ASN A 117 7.87 -19.23 -15.02
N LEU A 118 6.83 -19.27 -15.85
CA LEU A 118 5.75 -18.28 -15.79
C LEU A 118 4.93 -18.41 -14.51
N GLY A 119 4.60 -19.64 -14.10
CA GLY A 119 3.97 -19.91 -12.81
C GLY A 119 4.85 -19.46 -11.65
N TYR A 120 6.16 -19.69 -11.74
CA TYR A 120 7.13 -19.29 -10.72
C TYR A 120 7.18 -17.78 -10.51
N THR A 121 7.34 -17.02 -11.60
CA THR A 121 7.35 -15.56 -11.59
C THR A 121 6.02 -14.99 -11.11
N ARG A 122 4.89 -15.63 -11.47
CA ARG A 122 3.57 -15.15 -11.04
C ARG A 122 3.40 -15.23 -9.52
N ASP A 123 3.88 -16.31 -8.91
CA ASP A 123 3.82 -16.49 -7.46
C ASP A 123 4.74 -15.50 -6.73
N GLN A 124 5.93 -15.21 -7.29
CA GLN A 124 6.80 -14.15 -6.77
C GLN A 124 6.16 -12.77 -6.84
N ASN A 125 5.55 -12.42 -7.98
CA ASN A 125 4.87 -11.14 -8.14
C ASN A 125 3.74 -10.96 -7.13
N ARG A 126 3.00 -12.03 -6.79
CA ARG A 126 1.96 -11.99 -5.76
C ARG A 126 2.57 -11.74 -4.38
N ALA A 127 3.66 -12.40 -4.03
CA ALA A 127 4.36 -12.21 -2.77
C ALA A 127 4.89 -10.76 -2.64
N LEU A 128 5.54 -10.25 -3.70
CA LEU A 128 6.08 -8.89 -3.73
C LEU A 128 4.98 -7.83 -3.58
N THR A 129 3.85 -8.01 -4.27
CA THR A 129 2.71 -7.10 -4.16
C THR A 129 2.17 -7.04 -2.74
N ARG A 130 2.13 -8.18 -2.02
CA ARG A 130 1.69 -8.22 -0.62
C ARG A 130 2.69 -7.50 0.28
N PHE A 131 3.98 -7.78 0.13
CA PHE A 131 5.03 -7.13 0.92
C PHE A 131 5.03 -5.61 0.74
N LEU A 132 4.93 -5.12 -0.50
CA LEU A 132 4.86 -3.69 -0.77
C LEU A 132 3.62 -3.04 -0.15
N ARG A 133 2.47 -3.74 -0.15
CA ARG A 133 1.24 -3.26 0.50
C ARG A 133 1.39 -3.18 2.01
N GLU A 134 1.96 -4.21 2.63
CA GLU A 134 2.20 -4.24 4.08
C GLU A 134 3.14 -3.10 4.49
N ARG A 135 4.24 -2.90 3.76
CA ARG A 135 5.18 -1.80 4.00
C ARG A 135 4.53 -0.44 3.77
N SER A 136 3.76 -0.26 2.71
CA SER A 136 3.05 0.99 2.44
C SER A 136 2.06 1.33 3.56
N ALA A 137 1.33 0.33 4.07
CA ALA A 137 0.40 0.53 5.17
C ALA A 137 1.13 0.89 6.47
N ASP A 138 2.26 0.24 6.74
CA ASP A 138 3.07 0.53 7.92
C ASP A 138 3.64 1.96 7.89
N LEU A 139 4.23 2.40 6.78
CA LEU A 139 4.72 3.78 6.64
C LEU A 139 3.59 4.80 6.82
N THR A 140 2.42 4.54 6.24
CA THR A 140 1.27 5.43 6.36
C THR A 140 0.82 5.56 7.82
N ASN A 141 0.79 4.44 8.55
CA ASN A 141 0.46 4.42 9.97
C ASN A 141 1.51 5.16 10.82
N GLN A 142 2.80 5.04 10.49
CA GLN A 142 3.85 5.78 11.17
C GLN A 142 3.70 7.29 10.99
N VAL A 143 3.48 7.74 9.74
CA VAL A 143 3.24 9.16 9.45
C VAL A 143 2.02 9.68 10.22
N ALA A 144 0.90 8.95 10.19
CA ALA A 144 -0.31 9.34 10.91
C ALA A 144 -0.08 9.46 12.42
N ARG A 145 0.71 8.55 13.02
CA ARG A 145 1.09 8.62 14.44
C ARG A 145 1.96 9.82 14.75
N SER A 146 3.01 10.06 13.95
CA SER A 146 3.91 11.21 14.16
C SER A 146 3.16 12.53 14.01
N THR A 147 2.27 12.67 13.04
CA THR A 147 1.43 13.87 12.88
C THR A 147 0.50 14.06 14.08
N ALA A 148 -0.11 12.99 14.59
CA ALA A 148 -0.98 13.09 15.78
C ALA A 148 -0.20 13.50 17.03
N VAL A 149 1.04 13.02 17.21
CA VAL A 149 1.92 13.44 18.31
C VAL A 149 2.31 14.91 18.16
N LEU A 150 2.77 15.33 16.97
CA LEU A 150 3.13 16.73 16.71
C LEU A 150 1.96 17.69 16.96
N TYR A 151 0.75 17.31 16.53
CA TYR A 151 -0.44 18.12 16.78
C TYR A 151 -0.74 18.26 18.27
N ARG A 152 -0.63 17.17 19.04
CA ARG A 152 -0.80 17.20 20.50
C ARG A 152 0.26 18.06 21.18
N THR A 153 1.52 17.90 20.81
CA THR A 153 2.62 18.68 21.39
C THR A 153 2.50 20.16 21.06
N ASN A 154 2.13 20.52 19.83
CA ASN A 154 1.87 21.91 19.47
C ASN A 154 0.72 22.49 20.30
N GLN A 155 -0.39 21.77 20.48
CA GLN A 155 -1.50 22.24 21.32
C GLN A 155 -1.11 22.40 22.79
N GLU A 156 -0.24 21.54 23.32
CA GLU A 156 0.26 21.65 24.68
C GLU A 156 1.18 22.87 24.86
N LEU A 157 2.10 23.08 23.91
CA LEU A 157 2.97 24.26 23.89
C LEU A 157 2.17 25.56 23.75
N GLU A 158 1.15 25.59 22.90
CA GLU A 158 0.27 26.76 22.75
C GLU A 158 -0.41 27.12 24.08
N ARG A 159 -0.93 26.13 24.82
CA ARG A 159 -1.52 26.35 26.15
C ARG A 159 -0.50 26.83 27.17
N GLU A 160 0.71 26.30 27.13
CA GLU A 160 1.77 26.72 28.04
C GLU A 160 2.18 28.18 27.77
N ILE A 161 2.31 28.57 26.50
CA ILE A 161 2.56 29.96 26.11
C ILE A 161 1.45 30.88 26.60
N GLU A 162 0.18 30.51 26.40
CA GLU A 162 -0.97 31.29 26.89
C GLU A 162 -0.93 31.46 28.41
N SER A 163 -0.62 30.38 29.15
CA SER A 163 -0.49 30.42 30.61
C SER A 163 0.66 31.33 31.08
N GLN A 164 1.81 31.24 30.42
CA GLN A 164 2.96 32.10 30.72
C GLN A 164 2.64 33.57 30.43
N GLN A 165 2.00 33.87 29.30
CA GLN A 165 1.57 35.23 28.95
C GLN A 165 0.57 35.79 29.96
N ALA A 166 -0.41 35.00 30.39
CA ALA A 166 -1.37 35.41 31.42
C ALA A 166 -0.68 35.73 32.76
N THR A 167 0.27 34.88 33.17
CA THR A 167 1.05 35.08 34.41
C THR A 167 1.91 36.35 34.32
N ALA A 168 2.57 36.56 33.19
CA ALA A 168 3.38 37.76 32.94
C ALA A 168 2.53 39.05 32.97
N ALA A 169 1.32 39.02 32.40
CA ALA A 169 0.40 40.16 32.43
C ALA A 169 -0.04 40.50 33.85
N ILE A 170 -0.37 39.49 34.67
CA ILE A 170 -0.75 39.69 36.08
C ILE A 170 0.42 40.27 36.88
N LEU A 171 1.63 39.74 36.70
CA LEU A 171 2.82 40.25 37.36
C LEU A 171 3.07 41.73 37.00
N HIS A 172 2.97 42.06 35.71
CA HIS A 172 3.17 43.42 35.24
C HIS A 172 2.12 44.39 35.80
N GLU A 173 0.85 43.99 35.86
CA GLU A 173 -0.21 44.79 36.48
C GLU A 173 0.07 45.05 37.97
N ARG A 174 0.52 44.03 38.71
CA ARG A 174 0.86 44.16 40.13
C ARG A 174 2.07 45.06 40.35
N GLU A 175 3.10 44.97 39.52
CA GLU A 175 4.25 45.86 39.57
C GLU A 175 3.84 47.32 39.34
N GLN A 176 2.97 47.59 38.35
CA GLN A 176 2.45 48.93 38.10
C GLN A 176 1.64 49.47 39.29
N GLN A 177 0.78 48.63 39.89
CA GLN A 177 0.03 49.02 41.08
C GLN A 177 0.96 49.34 42.26
N LEU A 178 1.97 48.51 42.50
CA LEU A 178 2.95 48.74 43.57
C LEU A 178 3.76 50.01 43.31
N ALA A 179 4.24 50.23 42.09
CA ALA A 179 4.96 51.44 41.71
C ALA A 179 4.10 52.69 41.89
N ALA A 180 2.81 52.64 41.52
CA ALA A 180 1.88 53.74 41.72
C ALA A 180 1.68 54.04 43.22
N ILE A 181 1.51 53.02 44.06
CA ILE A 181 1.37 53.18 45.52
C ILE A 181 2.64 53.79 46.13
N VAL A 182 3.82 53.24 45.80
CA VAL A 182 5.11 53.74 46.31
C VAL A 182 5.34 55.18 45.88
N ASN A 183 5.10 55.52 44.61
CA ASN A 183 5.24 56.89 44.11
C ASN A 183 4.18 57.85 44.67
N SER A 184 3.01 57.36 45.05
CA SER A 184 1.97 58.19 45.70
C SER A 184 2.29 58.48 47.17
N ASN A 185 2.98 57.57 47.85
CA ASN A 185 3.51 57.75 49.20
C ASN A 185 4.88 58.44 49.14
N ILE A 186 4.92 59.69 48.67
CA ILE A 186 6.00 60.60 49.03
C ILE A 186 5.71 61.05 50.47
N ASP A 187 5.83 60.10 51.40
CA ASP A 187 5.78 60.44 52.82
C ASP A 187 7.13 61.05 53.16
N LEU A 188 7.08 62.36 53.41
CA LEU A 188 8.21 63.18 53.75
C LEU A 188 8.83 62.66 55.05
N ILE A 189 9.92 61.88 54.98
CA ILE A 189 10.64 61.44 56.17
C ILE A 189 11.31 62.67 56.79
N CYS A 190 10.60 63.32 57.70
CA CYS A 190 11.07 64.46 58.48
C CYS A 190 11.78 63.94 59.72
N ARG A 191 13.08 64.18 59.85
CA ARG A 191 13.78 63.97 61.13
C ARG A 191 13.76 65.28 61.92
N PHE A 192 13.14 65.26 63.09
CA PHE A 192 13.23 66.36 64.04
C PHE A 192 14.51 66.22 64.86
N THR A 193 15.40 67.20 64.73
CA THR A 193 16.56 67.34 65.61
C THR A 193 16.11 68.00 66.93
N PRO A 194 16.75 67.72 68.09
CA PRO A 194 16.39 68.33 69.38
C PRO A 194 16.43 69.87 69.39
N ASP A 195 17.13 70.46 68.42
CA ASP A 195 17.30 71.90 68.21
C ASP A 195 16.17 72.53 67.36
N THR A 196 15.01 71.86 67.25
CA THR A 196 13.82 72.28 66.49
C THR A 196 14.02 72.50 64.97
N ARG A 197 15.16 72.11 64.40
CA ARG A 197 15.38 72.13 62.94
C ARG A 197 14.83 70.87 62.27
N LEU A 198 14.14 71.07 61.16
CA LEU A 198 13.53 70.03 60.31
C LEU A 198 14.48 69.74 59.14
N VAL A 199 14.95 68.50 59.03
CA VAL A 199 15.85 68.07 57.94
C VAL A 199 15.11 67.04 57.08
N PHE A 200 15.05 67.33 55.78
CA PHE A 200 14.52 66.42 54.76
C PHE A 200 15.62 65.41 54.41
N VAL A 201 15.33 64.11 54.54
CA VAL A 201 16.32 63.04 54.37
C VAL A 201 16.34 62.49 52.93
N ASN A 202 15.38 62.90 52.10
CA ASN A 202 15.21 62.39 50.75
C ASN A 202 15.41 63.54 49.74
N ASP A 203 16.67 63.82 49.42
CA ASP A 203 17.13 64.60 48.26
C ASP A 203 18.26 63.80 47.57
#